data_AF-A0A2N6PQY1-F1
#
_entry.id   AF-A0A2N6PQY1-F1
#
_cell.length_a   1.000
_cell.length_b   1.000
_cell.length_c   1.000
_cell.angle_alpha   90.00
_cell.angle_beta   90.00
_cell.angle_gamma   90.00
#
_symmetry.space_group_name_H-M   'P 1'
#
loop_
_entity.id
_entity.type
_entity.pdbx_description
1 polymer ?
#
loop_
_entity_poly.entity_id
_entity_poly.type
_entity_poly.pdbx_seq_one_letter_code
_entity_poly.pdbx_strand_id
1 'polypeptide(L)' 'MKGNVNSPLHSDYLNNKMKSVKRRHPELKHATPHKLRHTGATLAKKA' A
#
# COMPACT_ATOMS: atom_id res chain seq x y z
N MET A 1 -6.91 -10.34 23.88
CA MET A 1 -7.47 -9.54 22.77
C MET A 1 -6.37 -8.70 22.14
N LYS A 2 -5.82 -9.09 20.98
CA LYS A 2 -4.79 -8.33 20.25
C LYS A 2 -5.40 -7.86 18.92
N GLY A 3 -6.13 -6.76 18.94
CA GLY A 3 -6.89 -6.38 17.75
C GLY A 3 -7.38 -4.96 17.79
N ASN A 4 -6.50 -3.98 18.07
CA ASN A 4 -6.65 -2.59 17.62
C ASN A 4 -5.42 -1.71 17.95
N VAL A 5 -4.20 -2.25 17.91
CA VAL A 5 -3.02 -1.44 18.23
C VAL A 5 -2.65 -0.61 17.01
N ASN A 6 -3.06 0.67 17.01
CA ASN A 6 -2.59 1.66 16.04
C ASN A 6 -1.22 2.17 16.46
N SER A 7 -0.19 1.33 16.29
CA SER A 7 1.21 1.69 16.55
C SER A 7 1.97 1.84 15.22
N PRO A 8 3.03 2.67 15.19
CA PRO A 8 3.93 2.74 14.05
C PRO A 8 4.42 1.35 13.67
N LEU A 9 4.38 1.05 12.37
CA LEU A 9 4.91 -0.20 11.81
C LEU A 9 6.21 0.08 11.06
N HIS A 10 7.08 -0.93 11.00
CA HIS A 10 8.25 -0.86 10.15
C HIS A 10 7.83 -0.73 8.68
N SER A 11 8.59 0.05 7.90
CA SER A 11 8.30 0.29 6.48
C SER A 11 8.23 -1.02 5.66
N ASP A 12 9.00 -2.03 6.03
CA ASP A 12 8.97 -3.34 5.37
C ASP A 12 7.64 -4.06 5.50
N TYR A 13 6.86 -3.75 6.53
CA TYR A 13 5.51 -4.29 6.65
C TYR A 13 4.67 -3.94 5.41
N LEU A 14 4.69 -2.67 5.01
CA LEU A 14 3.96 -2.20 3.84
C LEU A 14 4.53 -2.81 2.56
N ASN A 15 5.85 -2.92 2.44
CA ASN A 15 6.50 -3.58 1.30
C ASN A 15 6.07 -5.05 1.15
N ASN A 16 5.99 -5.79 2.25
CA ASN A 16 5.57 -7.19 2.24
C ASN A 16 4.09 -7.35 1.89
N LYS A 17 3.22 -6.45 2.37
CA LYS A 17 1.81 -6.42 1.96
C LYS A 17 1.67 -6.15 0.47
N MET A 18 2.43 -5.21 -0.09
CA MET A 18 2.47 -4.94 -1.54
C MET A 18 2.93 -6.15 -2.36
N LYS A 19 3.96 -6.87 -1.91
CA LYS A 19 4.42 -8.13 -2.55
C LYS A 19 3.31 -9.20 -2.56
N SER A 20 2.58 -9.35 -1.45
CA SER A 20 1.44 -10.27 -1.35
C SER A 20 0.31 -9.93 -2.33
N VAL A 21 0.01 -8.65 -2.52
CA VAL A 21 -0.99 -8.19 -3.51
C VAL A 21 -0.51 -8.53 -4.93
N LYS A 22 0.73 -8.19 -5.29
CA LYS A 22 1.29 -8.48 -6.61
C LYS A 22 1.27 -9.98 -6.95
N ARG A 23 1.53 -10.85 -5.96
CA ARG A 23 1.49 -12.32 -6.16
C ARG A 23 0.06 -12.83 -6.40
N ARG A 24 -0.94 -12.24 -5.76
CA ARG A 24 -2.35 -12.62 -5.92
C ARG A 24 -2.98 -12.05 -7.19
N HIS A 25 -2.46 -10.91 -7.66
CA HIS A 25 -2.99 -10.15 -8.79
C HIS A 25 -1.87 -9.85 -9.81
N PRO A 26 -1.41 -10.85 -10.56
CA PRO A 26 -0.35 -10.66 -11.56
C PRO A 26 -0.77 -9.74 -12.72
N GLU A 27 -2.07 -9.54 -12.94
CA GLU A 27 -2.65 -8.65 -13.94
C GLU A 27 -2.45 -7.16 -13.62
N LEU A 28 -2.21 -6.81 -12.34
CA LEU A 28 -2.05 -5.42 -11.93
C LEU A 28 -0.67 -4.88 -12.32
N LYS A 29 -0.64 -3.62 -12.79
CA LYS A 29 0.61 -2.91 -13.07
C LYS A 29 1.46 -2.83 -11.82
N HIS A 30 2.76 -3.07 -11.98
CA HIS A 30 3.70 -2.99 -10.86
C HIS A 30 3.70 -1.61 -10.19
N ALA A 31 3.30 -1.59 -8.92
CA ALA A 31 3.25 -0.40 -8.08
C ALA A 31 4.13 -0.56 -6.83
N THR A 32 4.62 0.58 -6.34
CA THR A 32 5.31 0.72 -5.05
C THR A 32 4.49 1.65 -4.16
N PRO A 33 4.66 1.62 -2.83
CA PRO A 33 3.94 2.53 -1.92
C PRO A 33 4.06 4.01 -2.33
N HIS A 34 5.24 4.42 -2.78
CA HIS A 34 5.47 5.77 -3.26
C HIS A 34 4.63 6.13 -4.50
N LYS A 35 4.50 5.22 -5.48
CA LYS A 35 3.64 5.43 -6.67
C LYS A 35 2.17 5.56 -6.28
N LEU A 36 1.70 4.76 -5.32
CA LEU A 36 0.33 4.85 -4.82
C LEU A 36 0.05 6.17 -4.12
N ARG A 37 1.02 6.71 -3.37
CA ARG A 37 0.90 8.03 -2.75
C ARG A 37 0.70 9.15 -3.79
N HIS A 38 1.44 9.10 -4.91
CA HIS A 38 1.24 10.04 -6.02
C HIS A 38 -0.15 9.92 -6.65
N THR A 39 -0.63 8.69 -6.85
CA THR A 39 -2.00 8.47 -7.33
C THR A 39 -3.03 9.04 -6.34
N GLY A 40 -2.84 8.82 -5.04
CA GLY A 40 -3.71 9.38 -4.00
C GLY A 40 -3.79 10.90 -4.06
N ALA A 41 -2.65 11.58 -4.18
CA ALA A 41 -2.61 13.05 -4.34
C ALA A 41 -3.29 13.52 -5.63
N THR A 42 -3.09 12.79 -6.73
CA THR A 42 -3.72 13.09 -8.03
C THR A 42 -5.24 12.96 -7.96
N LEU A 43 -5.75 11.92 -7.29
CA LEU A 43 -7.17 11.71 -7.11
C LEU A 43 -7.79 12.77 -6.20
N ALA A 44 -7.12 13.13 -5.09
CA ALA A 44 -7.57 14.19 -4.20
C ALA A 44 -7.67 15.55 -4.91
N LYS A 45 -6.77 15.85 -5.85
CA LYS A 45 -6.83 17.08 -6.66
C LYS A 45 -8.04 17.12 -7.62
N LYS A 46 -8.57 15.96 -8.02
CA LYS A 46 -9.70 15.87 -8.95
C LYS A 46 -11.06 15.97 -8.24
N ALA A 47 -11.09 15.85 -6.92
CA ALA A 47 -12.29 15.91 -6.10
C ALA A 47 -12.71 17.36 -5.79
#